data_AF-A0A962SMZ6-F1
#
_entry.id   AF-A0A962SMZ6-F1
#
_cell.length_a   1.000
_cell.length_b   1.000
_cell.length_c   1.000
_cell.angle_alpha   90.00
_cell.angle_beta   90.00
_cell.angle_gamma   90.00
#
_symmetry.space_group_name_H-M   'P 1'
#
loop_
_entity.id
_entity.type
_entity.pdbx_description
1 polymer ?
#
loop_
_entity_poly.entity_id
_entity_poly.type
_entity_poly.pdbx_seq_one_letter_code
_entity_poly.pdbx_strand_id
1 'polypeptide(L)'
;MSGNSNTVVGKLVDRVFPRMPDFYGLMNEQCDVLVEAMEALIEFMESGSTEKGELVRQIEKRGDVLKARNIDVLNSAFATPMDREDIYRAIIALDLGMNYAKTTIREMEVMQLGPDKFMLEMAVEFKAAAMSLQQGFQKLTENPAQAEENAKAALKCERNVEKIYRRALADLFNVDEMVQKLQTAEPGSRAQAMLKVVDMFKHRELYRHLSNCADRLAEAADRLHDIVVKIS
;
A
#
# COMPACT_ATOMS: atom_id res chain seq x y z
N MET A 1 18.12 -11.06 31.35
CA MET A 1 17.78 -11.72 32.63
C MET A 1 16.26 -11.81 32.71
N SER A 2 15.67 -12.98 32.51
CA SER A 2 14.22 -13.19 32.64
C SER A 2 13.84 -13.23 34.13
N GLY A 3 13.54 -12.07 34.69
CA GLY A 3 13.00 -11.94 36.03
C GLY A 3 11.62 -12.61 36.12
N ASN A 4 11.49 -13.55 37.05
CA ASN A 4 10.30 -14.35 37.31
C ASN A 4 9.09 -13.44 37.63
N SER A 5 8.19 -13.27 36.67
CA SER A 5 7.03 -12.34 36.68
C SER A 5 5.92 -12.71 37.67
N ASN A 6 6.11 -13.76 38.48
CA ASN A 6 5.10 -14.28 39.41
C ASN A 6 5.26 -13.83 40.87
N THR A 7 6.23 -12.96 41.19
CA THR A 7 6.43 -12.44 42.55
C THR A 7 5.59 -11.19 42.82
N VAL A 8 5.18 -10.97 44.07
CA VAL A 8 4.42 -9.76 44.50
C VAL A 8 5.20 -8.48 44.20
N VAL A 9 6.52 -8.53 44.32
CA VAL A 9 7.44 -7.44 43.94
C VAL A 9 7.43 -7.23 42.43
N GLY A 10 7.46 -8.30 41.61
CA GLY A 10 7.32 -8.19 40.16
C GLY A 10 6.01 -7.53 39.74
N LYS A 11 4.89 -7.89 40.37
CA LYS A 11 3.57 -7.27 40.11
C LYS A 11 3.49 -5.81 40.54
N LEU A 12 4.18 -5.42 41.61
CA LEU A 12 4.28 -4.02 42.05
C LEU A 12 5.17 -3.19 41.12
N VAL A 13 6.29 -3.75 40.66
CA VAL A 13 7.19 -3.11 39.70
C VAL A 13 6.52 -2.96 38.33
N ASP A 14 5.86 -4.00 37.81
CA ASP A 14 5.10 -3.92 36.54
C ASP A 14 3.92 -2.94 36.63
N ARG A 15 3.39 -2.67 37.84
CA ARG A 15 2.34 -1.64 38.07
C ARG A 15 2.89 -0.21 38.10
N VAL A 16 4.16 -0.03 38.41
CA VAL A 16 4.83 1.29 38.47
C VAL A 16 5.61 1.57 37.17
N PHE A 17 6.12 0.54 36.51
CA PHE A 17 6.84 0.59 35.23
C PHE A 17 6.27 -0.48 34.28
N PRO A 18 5.14 -0.21 33.61
CA PRO A 18 4.58 -1.14 32.65
C PRO A 18 5.59 -1.45 31.53
N ARG A 19 5.63 -2.71 31.10
CA ARG A 19 6.55 -3.14 30.04
C ARG A 19 6.29 -2.37 28.76
N MET A 20 7.36 -1.89 28.13
CA MET A 20 7.28 -1.23 26.83
C MET A 20 6.62 -2.17 25.81
N PRO A 21 5.55 -1.73 25.12
CA PRO A 21 4.97 -2.51 24.04
C PRO A 21 5.99 -2.77 22.92
N ASP A 22 5.86 -3.91 22.24
CA ASP A 22 6.73 -4.28 21.11
C ASP A 22 6.30 -3.57 19.82
N PHE A 23 6.67 -2.30 19.68
CA PHE A 23 6.30 -1.50 18.51
C PHE A 23 6.91 -2.03 17.20
N TYR A 24 8.06 -2.70 17.23
CA TYR A 24 8.62 -3.32 16.04
C TYR A 24 7.75 -4.48 15.57
N GLY A 25 7.31 -5.35 16.48
CA GLY A 25 6.33 -6.40 16.21
C GLY A 25 5.04 -5.84 15.62
N LEU A 26 4.49 -4.76 16.20
CA LEU A 26 3.25 -4.12 15.70
C LEU A 26 3.39 -3.60 14.27
N MET A 27 4.53 -2.99 13.92
CA MET A 27 4.80 -2.51 12.55
C MET A 27 5.02 -3.66 11.58
N ASN A 28 5.70 -4.73 12.00
CA ASN A 28 5.87 -5.93 11.19
C ASN A 28 4.53 -6.58 10.87
N GLU A 29 3.63 -6.72 11.85
CA GLU A 29 2.26 -7.20 11.61
C GLU A 29 1.55 -6.31 10.58
N GLN A 30 1.71 -4.99 10.63
CA GLN A 30 1.08 -4.05 9.68
C GLN A 30 1.64 -4.25 8.26
N CYS A 31 2.95 -4.45 8.13
CA CYS A 31 3.60 -4.78 6.86
C CYS A 31 3.14 -6.13 6.29
N ASP A 32 2.94 -7.14 7.14
CA ASP A 32 2.45 -8.46 6.72
C ASP A 32 1.07 -8.34 6.06
N VAL A 33 0.15 -7.57 6.67
CA VAL A 33 -1.17 -7.32 6.08
C VAL A 33 -1.07 -6.53 4.78
N LEU A 34 -0.16 -5.55 4.69
CA LEU A 34 0.07 -4.81 3.46
C LEU A 34 0.53 -5.72 2.32
N VAL A 35 1.47 -6.64 2.58
CA VAL A 35 1.94 -7.62 1.58
C VAL A 35 0.78 -8.50 1.12
N GLU A 36 0.01 -9.05 2.06
CA GLU A 36 -1.16 -9.90 1.75
C GLU A 36 -2.21 -9.14 0.93
N ALA A 37 -2.45 -7.86 1.23
CA ALA A 37 -3.38 -7.02 0.46
C ALA A 37 -2.91 -6.83 -0.99
N MET A 38 -1.62 -6.58 -1.19
CA MET A 38 -1.05 -6.43 -2.54
C MET A 38 -1.02 -7.74 -3.32
N GLU A 39 -0.84 -8.87 -2.63
CA GLU A 39 -0.98 -10.21 -3.23
C GLU A 39 -2.40 -10.47 -3.70
N ALA A 40 -3.39 -10.25 -2.85
CA ALA A 40 -4.79 -10.42 -3.20
C ALA A 40 -5.23 -9.43 -4.31
N LEU A 41 -4.67 -8.21 -4.34
CA LEU A 41 -4.90 -7.27 -5.43
C LEU A 41 -4.36 -7.80 -6.76
N ILE A 42 -3.17 -8.40 -6.79
CA ILE A 42 -2.65 -9.04 -8.00
C ILE A 42 -3.56 -10.18 -8.45
N GLU A 43 -3.99 -11.05 -7.54
CA GLU A 43 -4.91 -12.14 -7.88
C GLU A 43 -6.25 -11.62 -8.44
N PHE A 44 -6.74 -10.50 -7.92
CA PHE A 44 -7.90 -9.80 -8.48
C PHE A 44 -7.59 -9.24 -9.88
N MET A 45 -6.43 -8.62 -10.09
CA MET A 45 -6.04 -8.07 -11.39
C MET A 45 -5.81 -9.16 -12.45
N GLU A 46 -5.40 -10.36 -12.05
CA GLU A 46 -5.22 -11.50 -12.97
C GLU A 46 -6.56 -12.14 -13.36
N SER A 47 -7.53 -12.17 -12.43
CA SER A 47 -8.77 -12.95 -12.60
C SER A 47 -10.02 -12.12 -12.89
N GLY A 48 -10.06 -10.85 -12.46
CA GLY A 48 -11.27 -10.04 -12.41
C GLY A 48 -12.36 -10.60 -11.47
N SER A 49 -12.02 -11.56 -10.60
CA SER A 49 -12.98 -12.30 -9.80
C SER A 49 -13.55 -11.46 -8.65
N THR A 50 -14.89 -11.44 -8.51
CA THR A 50 -15.58 -10.82 -7.38
C THR A 50 -15.13 -11.41 -6.04
N GLU A 51 -14.81 -12.70 -5.98
CA GLU A 51 -14.32 -13.36 -4.77
C GLU A 51 -12.97 -12.78 -4.32
N LYS A 52 -12.04 -12.56 -5.27
CA LYS A 52 -10.74 -11.96 -4.99
C LYS A 52 -10.90 -10.48 -4.60
N GLY A 53 -11.83 -9.78 -5.22
CA GLY A 53 -12.18 -8.41 -4.81
C GLY A 53 -12.69 -8.34 -3.37
N GLU A 54 -13.49 -9.32 -2.94
CA GLU A 54 -13.98 -9.43 -1.56
C GLU A 54 -12.86 -9.79 -0.58
N LEU A 55 -11.92 -10.66 -0.98
CA LEU A 55 -10.74 -10.98 -0.17
C LEU A 55 -9.92 -9.72 0.16
N VAL A 56 -9.67 -8.85 -0.82
CA VAL A 56 -8.97 -7.57 -0.58
C VAL A 56 -9.73 -6.69 0.42
N ARG A 57 -11.07 -6.63 0.33
CA ARG A 57 -11.90 -5.89 1.31
C ARG A 57 -11.82 -6.47 2.72
N GLN A 58 -11.75 -7.79 2.85
CA GLN A 58 -11.60 -8.46 4.16
C GLN A 58 -10.22 -8.20 4.77
N ILE A 59 -9.16 -8.26 3.96
CA ILE A 59 -7.79 -7.96 4.38
C ILE A 59 -7.69 -6.51 4.84
N GLU A 60 -8.22 -5.56 4.06
CA GLU A 60 -8.21 -4.14 4.44
C GLU A 60 -8.95 -3.91 5.76
N LYS A 61 -10.13 -4.52 5.95
CA LYS A 61 -10.86 -4.41 7.22
C LYS A 61 -10.05 -4.92 8.41
N ARG A 62 -9.29 -6.01 8.24
CA ARG A 62 -8.37 -6.51 9.27
C ARG A 62 -7.22 -5.53 9.51
N GLY A 63 -6.69 -4.93 8.45
CA GLY A 63 -5.68 -3.88 8.52
C GLY A 63 -6.15 -2.63 9.27
N ASP A 64 -7.39 -2.19 9.05
CA ASP A 64 -8.02 -1.08 9.75
C ASP A 64 -8.14 -1.34 11.26
N VAL A 65 -8.54 -2.56 11.64
CA VAL A 65 -8.59 -3.00 13.04
C VAL A 65 -7.19 -3.03 13.65
N LEU A 66 -6.21 -3.52 12.90
CA LEU A 66 -4.81 -3.59 13.31
C LEU A 66 -4.22 -2.18 13.54
N LYS A 67 -4.48 -1.24 12.63
CA LYS A 67 -4.13 0.17 12.79
C LYS A 67 -4.75 0.74 14.07
N ALA A 68 -6.06 0.59 14.27
CA ALA A 68 -6.74 1.13 15.43
C ALA A 68 -6.12 0.61 16.74
N ARG A 69 -5.88 -0.70 16.82
CA ARG A 69 -5.17 -1.33 17.94
C ARG A 69 -3.78 -0.73 18.15
N ASN A 70 -2.98 -0.59 17.08
CA ASN A 70 -1.61 -0.08 17.16
C ASN A 70 -1.58 1.39 17.64
N ILE A 71 -2.54 2.21 17.19
CA ILE A 71 -2.72 3.60 17.63
C ILE A 71 -3.12 3.66 19.12
N ASP A 72 -4.02 2.80 19.57
CA ASP A 72 -4.42 2.74 20.99
C ASP A 72 -3.24 2.34 21.90
N VAL A 73 -2.42 1.39 21.45
CA VAL A 73 -1.18 1.00 22.14
C VAL A 73 -0.21 2.18 22.18
N LEU A 74 -0.03 2.91 21.08
CA LEU A 74 0.84 4.09 21.03
C LEU A 74 0.38 5.21 21.97
N ASN A 75 -0.93 5.46 22.05
CA ASN A 75 -1.52 6.50 22.89
C ASN A 75 -1.39 6.19 24.39
N SER A 76 -1.47 4.91 24.75
CA SER A 76 -1.39 4.46 26.15
C SER A 76 0.04 4.14 26.60
N ALA A 77 1.00 4.05 25.67
CA ALA A 77 2.38 3.73 26.00
C ALA A 77 3.09 4.85 26.77
N PHE A 78 3.67 4.48 27.91
CA PHE A 78 4.49 5.37 28.71
C PHE A 78 5.82 5.71 28.03
N ALA A 79 6.42 4.74 27.34
CA ALA A 79 7.69 4.87 26.63
C ALA A 79 7.63 4.16 25.28
N THR A 80 8.45 4.62 24.34
CA THR A 80 8.55 4.09 22.97
C THR A 80 10.02 3.84 22.62
N PRO A 81 10.33 2.89 21.71
CA PRO A 81 11.72 2.57 21.33
C PRO A 81 12.34 3.62 20.40
N MET A 82 11.51 4.45 19.77
CA MET A 82 11.89 5.57 18.90
C MET A 82 10.87 6.70 19.04
N ASP A 83 11.01 7.77 18.26
CA ASP A 83 10.07 8.88 18.28
C ASP A 83 8.63 8.38 18.05
N ARG A 84 7.73 8.83 18.92
CA ARG A 84 6.31 8.48 18.86
C ARG A 84 5.68 8.96 17.56
N GLU A 85 6.12 10.11 17.06
CA GLU A 85 5.65 10.67 15.80
C GLU A 85 6.04 9.78 14.61
N ASP A 86 7.25 9.21 14.63
CA ASP A 86 7.71 8.31 13.57
C ASP A 86 6.90 7.00 13.54
N ILE A 87 6.64 6.42 14.73
CA ILE A 87 5.76 5.24 14.86
C ILE A 87 4.38 5.54 14.31
N TYR A 88 3.78 6.66 14.72
CA TYR A 88 2.46 7.09 14.26
C TYR A 88 2.44 7.24 12.73
N ARG A 89 3.39 7.99 12.17
CA ARG A 89 3.44 8.25 10.74
C ARG A 89 3.70 6.98 9.92
N ALA A 90 4.50 6.05 10.42
CA ALA A 90 4.72 4.75 9.78
C ALA A 90 3.43 3.92 9.74
N ILE A 91 2.71 3.82 10.86
CA ILE A 91 1.41 3.11 10.93
C ILE A 91 0.43 3.69 9.90
N ILE A 92 0.30 5.01 9.85
CA ILE A 92 -0.61 5.69 8.91
C ILE A 92 -0.18 5.47 7.46
N ALA A 93 1.10 5.61 7.14
CA ALA A 93 1.59 5.48 5.76
C ALA A 93 1.39 4.05 5.22
N LEU A 94 1.67 3.02 6.03
CA LEU A 94 1.43 1.61 5.66
C LEU A 94 -0.05 1.33 5.40
N ASP A 95 -0.93 1.85 6.26
CA ASP A 95 -2.37 1.71 6.11
C ASP A 95 -2.93 2.40 4.86
N LEU A 96 -2.40 3.57 4.50
CA LEU A 96 -2.80 4.27 3.28
C LEU A 96 -2.54 3.42 2.03
N GLY A 97 -1.38 2.79 1.91
CA GLY A 97 -1.06 1.90 0.79
C GLY A 97 -2.06 0.75 0.64
N MET A 98 -2.42 0.10 1.75
CA MET A 98 -3.43 -0.96 1.78
C MET A 98 -4.83 -0.44 1.42
N ASN A 99 -5.20 0.74 1.92
CA ASN A 99 -6.48 1.38 1.60
C ASN A 99 -6.65 1.62 0.09
N TYR A 100 -5.57 1.92 -0.62
CA TYR A 100 -5.60 2.07 -2.08
C TYR A 100 -5.95 0.78 -2.82
N ALA A 101 -5.57 -0.40 -2.32
CA ALA A 101 -5.97 -1.67 -2.94
C ALA A 101 -7.50 -1.83 -2.94
N LYS A 102 -8.14 -1.55 -1.79
CA LYS A 102 -9.60 -1.56 -1.66
C LYS A 102 -10.26 -0.52 -2.55
N THR A 103 -9.78 0.73 -2.53
CA THR A 103 -10.41 1.80 -3.31
C THR A 103 -10.25 1.60 -4.81
N THR A 104 -9.13 1.00 -5.26
CA THR A 104 -8.93 0.62 -6.67
C THR A 104 -10.03 -0.33 -7.14
N ILE A 105 -10.31 -1.40 -6.40
CA ILE A 105 -11.39 -2.34 -6.74
C ILE A 105 -12.73 -1.63 -6.80
N ARG A 106 -13.00 -0.77 -5.81
CA ARG A 106 -14.26 0.01 -5.76
C ARG A 106 -14.40 0.94 -6.97
N GLU A 107 -13.33 1.63 -7.36
CA GLU A 107 -13.35 2.50 -8.53
C GLU A 107 -13.56 1.72 -9.83
N MET A 108 -12.93 0.55 -9.97
CA MET A 108 -13.15 -0.36 -11.09
C MET A 108 -14.61 -0.81 -11.17
N GLU A 109 -15.21 -1.21 -10.04
CA GLU A 109 -16.62 -1.60 -9.97
C GLU A 109 -17.56 -0.44 -10.34
N VAL A 110 -17.32 0.76 -9.80
CA VAL A 110 -18.14 1.96 -10.06
C VAL A 110 -18.01 2.40 -11.53
N MET A 111 -16.81 2.35 -12.08
CA MET A 111 -16.55 2.69 -13.48
C MET A 111 -16.91 1.56 -14.45
N GLN A 112 -17.24 0.37 -13.95
CA GLN A 112 -17.51 -0.84 -14.73
C GLN A 112 -16.34 -1.22 -15.63
N LEU A 113 -15.12 -1.16 -15.07
CA LEU A 113 -13.89 -1.56 -15.75
C LEU A 113 -13.33 -2.85 -15.15
N GLY A 114 -12.86 -3.72 -16.03
CA GLY A 114 -12.10 -4.92 -15.64
C GLY A 114 -10.61 -4.61 -15.52
N PRO A 115 -9.82 -5.53 -14.96
CA PRO A 115 -8.37 -5.40 -14.96
C PRO A 115 -7.79 -5.37 -16.37
N ASP A 116 -6.67 -4.68 -16.52
CA ASP A 116 -5.85 -4.71 -17.72
C ASP A 116 -4.36 -4.94 -17.41
N LYS A 117 -3.56 -5.08 -18.47
CA LYS A 117 -2.13 -5.35 -18.38
C LYS A 117 -1.35 -4.29 -17.58
N PHE A 118 -1.71 -3.01 -17.71
CA PHE A 118 -1.00 -1.92 -17.04
C PHE A 118 -1.39 -1.86 -15.57
N MET A 119 -2.67 -2.07 -15.25
CA MET A 119 -3.13 -2.17 -13.86
C MET A 119 -2.43 -3.32 -13.12
N LEU A 120 -2.31 -4.48 -13.77
CA LEU A 120 -1.56 -5.63 -13.24
C LEU A 120 -0.06 -5.31 -13.08
N GLU A 121 0.59 -4.72 -14.09
CA GLU A 121 2.00 -4.29 -14.00
C GLU A 121 2.22 -3.35 -12.81
N MET A 122 1.31 -2.40 -12.54
CA MET A 122 1.38 -1.51 -11.38
C MET A 122 1.19 -2.26 -10.05
N ALA A 123 0.22 -3.17 -9.97
CA ALA A 123 -0.03 -3.96 -8.76
C ALA A 123 1.18 -4.83 -8.37
N VAL A 124 1.90 -5.37 -9.36
CA VAL A 124 3.16 -6.10 -9.14
C VAL A 124 4.23 -5.22 -8.49
N GLU A 125 4.38 -3.97 -8.94
CA GLU A 125 5.30 -3.01 -8.32
C GLU A 125 4.89 -2.66 -6.88
N PHE A 126 3.58 -2.60 -6.58
CA PHE A 126 3.11 -2.36 -5.21
C PHE A 126 3.49 -3.51 -4.26
N LYS A 127 3.32 -4.76 -4.69
CA LYS A 127 3.75 -5.93 -3.91
C LYS A 127 5.26 -5.90 -3.66
N ALA A 128 6.06 -5.61 -4.68
CA ALA A 128 7.51 -5.50 -4.51
C ALA A 128 7.91 -4.42 -3.49
N ALA A 129 7.20 -3.29 -3.47
CA ALA A 129 7.37 -2.24 -2.47
C ALA A 129 6.99 -2.72 -1.07
N ALA A 130 5.82 -3.35 -0.91
CA ALA A 130 5.34 -3.88 0.35
C ALA A 130 6.30 -4.93 0.96
N MET A 131 6.84 -5.83 0.14
CA MET A 131 7.83 -6.81 0.58
C MET A 131 9.15 -6.14 1.01
N SER A 132 9.57 -5.09 0.29
CA SER A 132 10.76 -4.31 0.67
C SER A 132 10.54 -3.60 2.01
N LEU A 133 9.37 -2.98 2.21
CA LEU A 133 8.99 -2.36 3.49
C LEU A 133 9.00 -3.38 4.63
N GLN A 134 8.35 -4.54 4.45
CA GLN A 134 8.32 -5.62 5.43
C GLN A 134 9.75 -6.03 5.85
N GLN A 135 10.62 -6.32 4.89
CA GLN A 135 12.02 -6.65 5.17
C GLN A 135 12.79 -5.50 5.86
N GLY A 136 12.44 -4.25 5.54
CA GLY A 136 12.99 -3.06 6.16
C GLY A 136 12.63 -2.95 7.63
N PHE A 137 11.34 -2.98 7.95
CA PHE A 137 10.82 -2.89 9.32
C PHE A 137 11.31 -4.06 10.19
N GLN A 138 11.44 -5.27 9.64
CA GLN A 138 11.98 -6.42 10.36
C GLN A 138 13.43 -6.19 10.84
N LYS A 139 14.25 -5.49 10.05
CA LYS A 139 15.65 -5.22 10.37
C LYS A 139 15.84 -4.15 11.45
N LEU A 140 14.82 -3.32 11.74
CA LEU A 140 14.94 -2.24 12.75
C LEU A 140 15.24 -2.76 14.17
N THR A 141 14.88 -4.00 14.48
CA THR A 141 15.13 -4.57 15.82
C THR A 141 16.60 -4.94 16.04
N GLU A 142 17.28 -5.41 14.99
CA GLU A 142 18.61 -6.02 15.10
C GLU A 142 19.71 -5.17 14.45
N ASN A 143 19.46 -4.66 13.24
CA ASN A 143 20.44 -3.91 12.46
C ASN A 143 19.74 -2.81 11.62
N PRO A 144 19.37 -1.68 12.25
CA PRO A 144 18.65 -0.59 11.59
C PRO A 144 19.34 -0.08 10.33
N ALA A 145 20.68 0.02 10.33
CA ALA A 145 21.43 0.51 9.18
C ALA A 145 21.21 -0.32 7.90
N GLN A 146 20.93 -1.62 8.03
CA GLN A 146 20.63 -2.48 6.87
C GLN A 146 19.20 -2.32 6.33
N ALA A 147 18.30 -1.63 7.04
CA ALA A 147 16.96 -1.32 6.55
C ALA A 147 16.98 -0.20 5.50
N GLU A 148 18.07 0.58 5.41
CA GLU A 148 18.25 1.65 4.42
C GLU A 148 18.16 1.15 2.97
N GLU A 149 18.72 -0.02 2.69
CA GLU A 149 18.65 -0.63 1.35
C GLU A 149 17.22 -1.01 0.98
N ASN A 150 16.43 -1.44 1.97
CA ASN A 150 15.04 -1.82 1.80
C ASN A 150 14.13 -0.59 1.59
N ALA A 151 14.38 0.51 2.32
CA ALA A 151 13.70 1.77 2.09
C ALA A 151 13.95 2.28 0.66
N LYS A 152 15.22 2.27 0.21
CA LYS A 152 15.59 2.61 -1.17
C LYS A 152 14.96 1.69 -2.22
N ALA A 153 14.82 0.40 -1.91
CA ALA A 153 14.15 -0.54 -2.80
C ALA A 153 12.65 -0.24 -2.93
N ALA A 154 11.96 0.02 -1.82
CA ALA A 154 10.55 0.39 -1.82
C ALA A 154 10.27 1.70 -2.58
N LEU A 155 11.15 2.71 -2.44
CA LEU A 155 11.07 3.97 -3.19
C LEU A 155 11.13 3.82 -4.72
N LYS A 156 11.63 2.70 -5.24
CA LYS A 156 11.64 2.46 -6.69
C LYS A 156 10.23 2.28 -7.26
N CYS A 157 9.26 1.89 -6.42
CA CYS A 157 7.88 1.67 -6.80
C CYS A 157 7.27 2.88 -7.52
N GLU A 158 7.33 4.07 -6.91
CA GLU A 158 6.83 5.33 -7.49
C GLU A 158 7.39 5.55 -8.90
N ARG A 159 8.71 5.45 -9.05
CA ARG A 159 9.38 5.69 -10.34
C ARG A 159 9.02 4.64 -11.39
N ASN A 160 8.82 3.39 -11.00
CA ASN A 160 8.46 2.32 -11.92
C ASN A 160 6.99 2.44 -12.34
N VAL A 161 6.10 2.69 -11.38
CA VAL A 161 4.67 2.91 -11.64
C VAL A 161 4.47 4.15 -12.51
N GLU A 162 5.19 5.24 -12.29
CA GLU A 162 5.10 6.43 -13.14
C GLU A 162 5.52 6.13 -14.60
N LYS A 163 6.52 5.24 -14.82
CA LYS A 163 6.88 4.80 -16.18
C LYS A 163 5.76 3.96 -16.80
N ILE A 164 5.15 3.05 -16.04
CA ILE A 164 4.02 2.23 -16.49
C ILE A 164 2.82 3.14 -16.81
N TYR A 165 2.54 4.11 -15.96
CA TYR A 165 1.49 5.11 -16.13
C TYR A 165 1.67 5.89 -17.44
N ARG A 166 2.88 6.40 -17.72
CA ARG A 166 3.17 7.10 -18.97
C ARG A 166 3.02 6.20 -20.20
N ARG A 167 3.44 4.93 -20.11
CA ARG A 167 3.22 3.93 -21.18
C ARG A 167 1.73 3.69 -21.39
N ALA A 168 0.97 3.53 -20.32
CA ALA A 168 -0.48 3.31 -20.36
C ALA A 168 -1.21 4.49 -21.00
N LEU A 169 -0.80 5.73 -20.69
CA LEU A 169 -1.34 6.91 -21.35
C LEU A 169 -0.99 6.99 -22.83
N ALA A 170 0.24 6.64 -23.21
CA ALA A 170 0.63 6.65 -24.62
C ALA A 170 -0.17 5.62 -25.44
N ASP A 171 -0.44 4.44 -24.86
CA ASP A 171 -1.30 3.41 -25.44
C ASP A 171 -2.76 3.89 -25.52
N LEU A 172 -3.27 4.49 -24.45
CA LEU A 172 -4.65 4.96 -24.33
C LEU A 172 -4.97 6.12 -25.29
N PHE A 173 -4.03 7.03 -25.50
CA PHE A 173 -4.19 8.23 -26.33
C PHE A 173 -3.55 8.09 -27.72
N ASN A 174 -3.46 6.88 -28.28
CA ASN A 174 -2.98 6.69 -29.65
C ASN A 174 -3.94 7.34 -30.67
N VAL A 175 -3.71 8.63 -30.96
CA VAL A 175 -4.59 9.51 -31.73
C VAL A 175 -4.78 9.02 -33.16
N ASP A 176 -3.75 8.46 -33.79
CA ASP A 176 -3.81 8.01 -35.18
C ASP A 176 -4.79 6.84 -35.33
N GLU A 177 -4.74 5.88 -34.40
CA GLU A 177 -5.68 4.77 -34.36
C GLU A 177 -7.11 5.24 -34.05
N MET A 178 -7.26 6.23 -33.17
CA MET A 178 -8.56 6.82 -32.84
C MET A 178 -9.18 7.55 -34.04
N VAL A 179 -8.41 8.40 -34.71
CA VAL A 179 -8.86 9.17 -35.88
C VAL A 179 -9.25 8.22 -37.01
N GLN A 180 -8.46 7.17 -37.25
CA GLN A 180 -8.75 6.18 -38.29
C GLN A 180 -10.04 5.39 -37.99
N LYS A 181 -10.27 5.01 -36.73
CA LYS A 181 -11.52 4.36 -36.28
C LYS A 181 -12.74 5.30 -36.33
N LEU A 182 -12.56 6.60 -36.13
CA LEU A 182 -13.63 7.60 -36.21
C LEU A 182 -14.01 7.93 -37.67
N GLN A 183 -13.03 7.97 -38.57
CA GLN A 183 -13.23 8.24 -40.00
C GLN A 183 -13.91 7.09 -40.74
N THR A 184 -13.76 5.86 -40.26
CA THR A 184 -14.29 4.63 -40.89
C THR A 184 -15.64 4.19 -40.33
N ALA A 185 -16.19 4.87 -39.32
CA ALA A 185 -17.41 4.45 -38.63
C ALA A 185 -18.70 4.95 -39.34
N GLU A 186 -19.64 4.01 -39.57
CA GLU A 186 -20.95 4.25 -40.21
C GLU A 186 -21.84 5.27 -39.45
N PRO A 187 -22.90 5.84 -40.08
CA PRO A 187 -23.83 6.76 -39.44
C PRO A 187 -24.46 6.14 -38.17
N GLY A 188 -24.08 6.67 -37.00
CA GLY A 188 -24.19 6.01 -35.68
C GLY A 188 -22.90 6.17 -34.85
N SER A 189 -21.81 6.50 -35.56
CA SER A 189 -20.44 6.74 -35.07
C SER A 189 -20.28 7.76 -33.95
N ARG A 190 -21.10 8.80 -33.83
CA ARG A 190 -20.92 9.84 -32.79
C ARG A 190 -21.19 9.33 -31.38
N ALA A 191 -22.19 8.48 -31.19
CA ALA A 191 -22.49 7.90 -29.88
C ALA A 191 -21.39 6.89 -29.47
N GLN A 192 -20.95 6.05 -30.39
CA GLN A 192 -19.82 5.13 -30.15
C GLN A 192 -18.50 5.86 -29.89
N ALA A 193 -18.24 6.95 -30.63
CA ALA A 193 -17.10 7.83 -30.40
C ALA A 193 -17.12 8.40 -28.99
N MET A 194 -18.28 8.92 -28.56
CA MET A 194 -18.48 9.43 -27.20
C MET A 194 -18.26 8.34 -26.16
N LEU A 195 -18.80 7.13 -26.36
CA LEU A 195 -18.59 5.99 -25.44
C LEU A 195 -17.10 5.64 -25.31
N LYS A 196 -16.34 5.64 -26.41
CA LYS A 196 -14.88 5.42 -26.35
C LYS A 196 -14.15 6.52 -25.59
N VAL A 197 -14.51 7.78 -25.82
CA VAL A 197 -13.91 8.91 -25.09
C VAL A 197 -14.21 8.78 -23.58
N VAL A 198 -15.44 8.41 -23.21
CA VAL A 198 -15.81 8.15 -21.81
C VAL A 198 -14.99 7.00 -21.23
N ASP A 199 -14.83 5.90 -21.97
CA ASP A 199 -14.03 4.75 -21.56
C ASP A 199 -12.55 5.13 -21.33
N MET A 200 -11.98 5.98 -22.18
CA MET A 200 -10.63 6.51 -22.00
C MET A 200 -10.51 7.36 -20.73
N PHE A 201 -11.48 8.23 -20.44
CA PHE A 201 -11.44 9.01 -19.22
C PHE A 201 -11.48 8.14 -17.97
N LYS A 202 -12.30 7.07 -17.98
CA LYS A 202 -12.34 6.09 -16.88
C LYS A 202 -10.98 5.39 -16.69
N HIS A 203 -10.37 4.89 -17.77
CA HIS A 203 -9.05 4.25 -17.68
C HIS A 203 -7.96 5.23 -17.21
N ARG A 204 -7.93 6.46 -17.74
CA ARG A 204 -6.98 7.49 -17.30
C ARG A 204 -7.12 7.76 -15.80
N GLU A 205 -8.35 7.85 -15.31
CA GLU A 205 -8.60 8.12 -13.89
C GLU A 205 -8.13 6.95 -13.02
N LEU A 206 -8.44 5.70 -13.39
CA LEU A 206 -7.93 4.52 -12.68
C LEU A 206 -6.40 4.42 -12.71
N TYR A 207 -5.76 4.68 -13.84
CA TYR A 207 -4.30 4.70 -13.92
C TYR A 207 -3.71 5.80 -13.03
N ARG A 208 -4.38 6.95 -12.92
CA ARG A 208 -3.96 8.03 -12.01
C ARG A 208 -4.13 7.61 -10.56
N HIS A 209 -5.24 6.96 -10.21
CA HIS A 209 -5.49 6.44 -8.87
C HIS A 209 -4.43 5.42 -8.44
N LEU A 210 -4.09 4.48 -9.32
CA LEU A 210 -2.99 3.54 -9.11
C LEU A 210 -1.63 4.24 -8.99
N SER A 211 -1.36 5.27 -9.80
CA SER A 211 -0.15 6.08 -9.64
C SER A 211 -0.08 6.73 -8.26
N ASN A 212 -1.19 7.27 -7.75
CA ASN A 212 -1.26 7.88 -6.43
C ASN A 212 -1.04 6.84 -5.31
N CYS A 213 -1.40 5.56 -5.52
CA CYS A 213 -1.06 4.47 -4.59
C CYS A 213 0.46 4.32 -4.44
N ALA A 214 1.20 4.38 -5.55
CA ALA A 214 2.66 4.29 -5.53
C ALA A 214 3.30 5.41 -4.71
N ASP A 215 2.77 6.63 -4.80
CA ASP A 215 3.21 7.77 -3.98
C ASP A 215 3.03 7.48 -2.48
N ARG A 216 1.95 6.79 -2.09
CA ARG A 216 1.73 6.40 -0.68
C ARG A 216 2.67 5.31 -0.19
N LEU A 217 2.99 4.35 -1.04
CA LEU A 217 4.00 3.34 -0.73
C LEU A 217 5.40 3.97 -0.63
N ALA A 218 5.70 4.96 -1.47
CA ALA A 218 6.93 5.76 -1.35
C ALA A 218 6.96 6.58 -0.06
N GLU A 219 5.82 7.17 0.35
CA GLU A 219 5.72 7.87 1.64
C GLU A 219 6.03 6.94 2.82
N ALA A 220 5.56 5.69 2.79
CA ALA A 220 5.91 4.69 3.80
C ALA A 220 7.41 4.33 3.79
N ALA A 221 8.03 4.31 2.62
CA ALA A 221 9.46 4.07 2.46
C ALA A 221 10.30 5.24 3.00
N ASP A 222 9.85 6.48 2.78
CA ASP A 222 10.46 7.66 3.39
C ASP A 222 10.36 7.61 4.91
N ARG A 223 9.22 7.16 5.47
CA ARG A 223 9.12 6.99 6.93
C ARG A 223 10.10 5.95 7.47
N LEU A 224 10.29 4.84 6.76
CA LEU A 224 11.30 3.86 7.12
C LEU A 224 12.71 4.47 7.07
N HIS A 225 13.04 5.23 6.01
CA HIS A 225 14.32 5.93 5.89
C HIS A 225 14.55 6.91 7.05
N ASP A 226 13.56 7.74 7.36
CA ASP A 226 13.62 8.73 8.45
C ASP A 226 13.89 8.05 9.80
N ILE A 227 13.22 6.93 10.07
CA ILE A 227 13.46 6.11 11.26
C ILE A 227 14.91 5.62 11.30
N VAL A 228 15.39 5.03 10.19
CA VAL A 228 16.76 4.49 10.10
C VAL A 228 17.80 5.57 10.39
N VAL A 229 17.64 6.76 9.80
CA VAL A 229 18.56 7.90 10.02
C VAL A 229 18.62 8.33 11.49
N LYS A 230 17.50 8.21 12.22
CA LYS A 230 17.41 8.63 13.63
C LYS A 230 17.94 7.61 14.62
N ILE A 231 17.84 6.31 14.30
CA ILE A 231 18.16 5.23 15.26
C ILE A 231 19.42 4.43 14.91
N SER A 232 20.05 4.68 13.76
CA SER A 232 21.36 4.12 13.38
C SER A 232 22.51 4.97 13.91
#